data_AF-A0A7V3UJN5-F1
#
_entry.id   AF-A0A7V3UJN5-F1
#
_cell.length_a   1.000
_cell.length_b   1.000
_cell.length_c   1.000
_cell.angle_alpha   90.00
_cell.angle_beta   90.00
_cell.angle_gamma   90.00
#
_symmetry.space_group_name_H-M   'P 1'
#
loop_
_entity.id
_entity.type
_entity.pdbx_description
1 polymer ?
#
loop_
_entity_poly.entity_id
_entity_poly.type
_entity_poly.pdbx_seq_one_letter_code
_entity_poly.pdbx_strand_id
1 'polypeptide(L)'
;MEAKPKPKLYLAGPEVFLPDALEHANRQRALCEQYGFLPLHPIDNGVNLQDRNVESLVQVYETIRVYRTDVRRLLTRFQSEDLFWALKIYLGDIKYIHECDIVVANCNPFRGALIDDGTAYELGFGNALGKPSYGYLQEALPVVQSIIKRYPCTIRADGIPIDQDGYLVTDDFGVSINLMMECGMLFSGGRLIEGSFEDCLREIRKDLDSGRLQLSKT
;
A
#
# COMPACT_ATOMS: atom_id res chain seq x y z
N MET A 1 -11.78 18.38 -27.91
CA MET A 1 -12.08 17.14 -27.16
C MET A 1 -11.32 17.25 -25.85
N GLU A 2 -11.99 17.23 -24.71
CA GLU A 2 -11.30 17.21 -23.41
C GLU A 2 -10.47 15.93 -23.29
N ALA A 3 -9.22 16.05 -22.84
CA ALA A 3 -8.40 14.89 -22.53
C ALA A 3 -9.08 14.11 -21.40
N LYS A 4 -9.17 12.78 -21.52
CA LYS A 4 -9.68 11.93 -20.44
C LYS A 4 -8.82 12.16 -19.18
N PRO A 5 -9.43 12.26 -17.99
CA PRO A 5 -8.67 12.41 -16.75
C PRO A 5 -7.73 11.22 -16.56
N LYS A 6 -6.50 11.49 -16.10
CA LYS A 6 -5.50 10.45 -15.79
C LYS A 6 -5.97 9.63 -14.58
N PRO A 7 -5.92 8.29 -14.63
CA PRO A 7 -6.21 7.47 -13.45
C PRO A 7 -5.24 7.78 -12.31
N LYS A 8 -5.76 7.83 -11.10
CA LYS A 8 -5.03 8.12 -9.87
C LYS A 8 -4.47 6.85 -9.26
N LEU A 9 -3.18 6.83 -8.95
CA LEU A 9 -2.51 5.71 -8.29
C LEU A 9 -2.13 6.11 -6.86
N TYR A 10 -2.64 5.40 -5.85
CA TYR A 10 -2.08 5.51 -4.51
C TYR A 10 -0.81 4.65 -4.42
N LEU A 11 0.30 5.24 -3.97
CA LEU A 11 1.61 4.60 -3.94
C LEU A 11 1.96 4.15 -2.51
N ALA A 12 1.55 2.93 -2.16
CA ALA A 12 1.81 2.31 -0.87
C ALA A 12 3.22 1.71 -0.84
N GLY A 13 3.99 1.95 0.22
CA GLY A 13 5.34 1.38 0.32
C GLY A 13 6.24 2.03 1.38
N PRO A 14 7.34 1.35 1.77
CA PRO A 14 8.25 1.83 2.80
C PRO A 14 9.23 2.92 2.31
N GLU A 15 9.07 3.44 1.09
CA GLU A 15 9.95 4.45 0.50
C GLU A 15 10.04 5.73 1.32
N VAL A 16 9.02 6.03 2.14
CA VAL A 16 9.04 7.15 3.10
C VAL A 16 10.15 7.04 4.16
N PHE A 17 10.69 5.84 4.37
CA PHE A 17 11.80 5.59 5.29
C PHE A 17 13.18 5.64 4.62
N LEU A 18 13.25 5.92 3.31
CA LEU A 18 14.52 6.11 2.63
C LEU A 18 15.20 7.41 3.09
N PRO A 19 16.54 7.44 3.16
CA PRO A 19 17.27 8.67 3.48
C PRO A 19 17.01 9.79 2.44
N ASP A 20 16.71 9.42 1.19
CA ASP A 20 16.40 10.29 0.06
C ASP A 20 14.90 10.23 -0.33
N ALA A 21 13.99 10.01 0.64
CA ALA A 21 12.57 9.77 0.39
C ALA A 21 11.90 10.77 -0.58
N LEU A 22 12.22 12.07 -0.49
CA LEU A 22 11.65 13.09 -1.39
C LEU A 22 12.15 12.95 -2.84
N GLU A 23 13.43 12.63 -3.02
CA GLU A 23 14.00 12.38 -4.36
C GLU A 23 13.42 11.09 -4.95
N HIS A 24 13.26 10.06 -4.13
CA HIS A 24 12.57 8.83 -4.52
C HIS A 24 11.13 9.11 -4.97
N ALA A 25 10.37 9.87 -4.17
CA ALA A 25 9.01 10.27 -4.50
C ALA A 25 8.94 11.03 -5.83
N ASN A 26 9.87 11.95 -6.09
CA ASN A 26 9.97 12.66 -7.37
C ASN A 26 10.17 11.70 -8.56
N ARG A 27 11.03 10.67 -8.40
CA ARG A 27 11.25 9.65 -9.42
C ARG A 27 9.99 8.83 -9.70
N GLN A 28 9.29 8.39 -8.65
CA GLN A 28 8.01 7.68 -8.79
C GLN A 28 6.96 8.56 -9.48
N ARG A 29 6.88 9.86 -9.13
CA ARG A 29 5.96 10.80 -9.77
C ARG A 29 6.24 10.93 -11.26
N ALA A 30 7.50 11.16 -11.64
CA ALA A 30 7.90 11.28 -13.03
C ALA A 30 7.55 10.03 -13.85
N LEU A 31 7.78 8.84 -13.28
CA LEU A 31 7.37 7.57 -13.91
C LEU A 31 5.85 7.49 -14.05
N CYS A 32 5.07 7.73 -13.00
CA CYS A 32 3.60 7.75 -13.10
C CYS A 32 3.12 8.67 -14.23
N GLU A 33 3.67 9.89 -14.31
CA GLU A 33 3.31 10.84 -15.36
C GLU A 33 3.64 10.34 -16.77
N GLN A 34 4.82 9.73 -16.95
CA GLN A 34 5.26 9.12 -18.21
C GLN A 34 4.31 8.02 -18.68
N TYR A 35 3.77 7.22 -17.75
CA TYR A 35 2.80 6.15 -18.06
C TYR A 35 1.33 6.62 -18.07
N GLY A 36 1.09 7.94 -17.94
CA GLY A 36 -0.25 8.53 -18.07
C GLY A 36 -1.10 8.46 -16.81
N PHE A 37 -0.47 8.36 -15.63
CA PHE A 37 -1.13 8.29 -14.33
C PHE A 37 -0.94 9.57 -13.51
N LEU A 38 -1.81 9.78 -12.52
CA LEU A 38 -1.68 10.82 -11.50
C LEU A 38 -1.28 10.15 -10.16
N PRO A 39 -0.04 10.35 -9.67
CA PRO A 39 0.39 9.76 -8.40
C PRO A 39 -0.27 10.45 -7.19
N LEU A 40 -0.72 9.66 -6.22
CA LEU A 40 -1.10 10.07 -4.87
C LEU A 40 -0.10 9.42 -3.90
N HIS A 41 0.97 10.15 -3.58
CA HIS A 41 2.04 9.63 -2.74
C HIS A 41 1.77 9.93 -1.25
N PRO A 42 2.04 9.01 -0.31
CA PRO A 42 1.92 9.25 1.13
C PRO A 42 2.63 10.50 1.64
N ILE A 43 3.80 10.86 1.07
CA ILE A 43 4.55 12.07 1.47
C ILE A 43 3.79 13.36 1.16
N ASP A 44 2.85 13.31 0.20
CA ASP A 44 2.06 14.44 -0.26
C ASP A 44 0.70 14.53 0.43
N ASN A 45 0.35 13.59 1.32
CA ASN A 45 -1.00 13.34 1.86
C ASN A 45 -1.67 14.49 2.65
N GLY A 46 -1.14 15.71 2.52
CA GLY A 46 -1.81 16.94 2.91
C GLY A 46 -1.58 17.30 4.37
N VAL A 47 -0.64 16.64 5.05
CA VAL A 47 -0.16 17.10 6.35
C VAL A 47 0.69 18.36 6.12
N ASN A 48 0.03 19.52 6.05
CA ASN A 48 0.73 20.76 6.38
C ASN A 48 1.12 20.65 7.86
N LEU A 49 2.40 20.42 8.13
CA LEU A 49 2.99 20.30 9.46
C LEU A 49 2.90 21.60 10.28
N GLN A 50 2.48 22.71 9.65
CA GLN A 50 2.19 23.97 10.32
C GLN A 50 0.70 24.13 10.67
N ASP A 51 -0.18 23.36 10.03
CA ASP A 51 -1.61 23.39 10.32
C ASP A 51 -1.95 22.45 11.49
N ARG A 52 -2.18 23.06 12.66
CA ARG A 52 -2.57 22.36 13.90
C ARG A 52 -4.08 22.39 14.13
N ASN A 53 -4.88 22.70 13.12
CA ASN A 53 -6.33 22.83 13.27
C ASN A 53 -7.01 21.46 13.40
N VAL A 54 -7.61 21.18 14.56
CA VAL A 54 -8.41 19.97 14.78
C VAL A 54 -9.58 19.84 13.80
N GLU A 55 -10.14 20.96 13.35
CA GLU A 55 -11.28 20.94 12.42
C GLU A 55 -10.89 20.42 11.03
N SER A 56 -9.64 20.60 10.58
CA SER A 56 -9.20 20.03 9.30
C SER A 56 -9.14 18.51 9.36
N LEU A 57 -8.72 17.93 10.49
CA LEU A 57 -8.77 16.49 10.73
C LEU A 57 -10.21 15.95 10.77
N VAL A 58 -11.09 16.65 11.50
CA VAL A 58 -12.49 16.25 11.60
C VAL A 58 -13.16 16.25 10.23
N GLN A 59 -12.85 17.24 9.38
CA GLN A 59 -13.41 17.32 8.02
C GLN A 59 -12.96 16.14 7.14
N VAL A 60 -11.68 15.75 7.18
CA VAL A 60 -11.18 14.57 6.46
C VAL A 60 -11.87 13.31 6.97
N TYR A 61 -11.96 13.17 8.29
CA TYR A 61 -12.63 12.04 8.94
C TYR A 61 -14.11 11.92 8.52
N GLU A 62 -14.86 13.02 8.56
CA GLU A 62 -16.28 13.06 8.19
C GLU A 62 -16.54 12.79 6.70
N THR A 63 -15.52 12.96 5.86
CA THR A 63 -15.56 12.63 4.42
C THR A 63 -15.45 11.13 4.17
N ILE A 64 -14.61 10.43 4.94
CA ILE A 64 -14.30 9.00 4.75
C ILE A 64 -15.42 8.11 5.33
N ARG A 65 -15.98 8.47 6.50
CA ARG A 65 -17.11 7.78 7.17
C ARG A 65 -16.97 6.25 7.39
N VAL A 66 -15.75 5.71 7.40
CA VAL A 66 -15.51 4.27 7.63
C VAL A 66 -15.55 3.90 9.13
N TYR A 67 -15.48 4.88 10.03
CA TYR A 67 -15.20 4.66 11.44
C TYR A 67 -16.42 4.86 12.35
N ARG A 68 -16.42 4.16 13.49
CA ARG A 68 -17.52 4.15 14.48
C ARG A 68 -17.36 5.17 15.62
N THR A 69 -16.22 5.86 15.70
CA THR A 69 -15.85 6.71 16.85
C THR A 69 -15.86 8.18 16.49
N ASP A 70 -16.41 9.04 17.34
CA ASP A 70 -16.31 10.49 17.16
C ASP A 70 -14.84 10.97 17.31
N VAL A 71 -14.21 11.35 16.19
CA VAL A 71 -12.82 11.83 16.18
C VAL A 71 -12.66 13.16 16.92
N ARG A 72 -13.67 14.04 16.92
CA ARG A 72 -13.62 15.28 17.71
C ARG A 72 -13.54 14.94 19.19
N ARG A 73 -14.31 13.94 19.64
CA ARG A 73 -14.22 13.42 21.01
C ARG A 73 -12.90 12.72 21.31
N LEU A 74 -12.30 12.04 20.34
CA LEU A 74 -11.01 11.39 20.50
C LEU A 74 -9.89 12.43 20.67
N LEU A 75 -9.82 13.41 19.76
CA LEU A 75 -8.77 14.45 19.75
C LEU A 75 -8.85 15.38 20.96
N THR A 76 -10.04 15.66 21.49
CA THR A 76 -10.19 16.49 22.69
C THR A 76 -9.74 15.80 23.99
N ARG A 77 -9.56 14.47 23.98
CA ARG A 77 -9.21 13.68 25.17
C ARG A 77 -7.72 13.35 25.30
N PHE A 78 -6.95 13.46 24.22
CA PHE A 78 -5.52 13.16 24.21
C PHE A 78 -4.72 14.41 23.84
N GLN A 79 -3.75 14.79 24.67
CA GLN A 79 -2.92 15.99 24.48
C GLN A 79 -1.53 15.70 23.88
N SER A 80 -1.30 14.52 23.31
CA SER A 80 -0.02 14.20 22.69
C SER A 80 0.08 14.84 21.30
N GLU A 81 1.10 15.69 21.08
CA GLU A 81 1.39 16.23 19.76
C GLU A 81 1.73 15.12 18.75
N ASP A 82 2.45 14.09 19.19
CA ASP A 82 2.83 12.96 18.33
C ASP A 82 1.61 12.19 17.83
N LEU A 83 0.62 11.95 18.71
CA LEU A 83 -0.62 11.28 18.31
C LEU A 83 -1.45 12.13 17.34
N PHE A 84 -1.47 13.46 17.51
CA PHE A 84 -2.12 14.36 16.57
C PHE A 84 -1.51 14.22 15.17
N TRP A 85 -0.18 14.22 15.07
CA TRP A 85 0.51 14.05 13.78
C TRP A 85 0.30 12.68 13.18
N ALA A 86 0.36 11.62 13.98
CA ALA A 86 0.07 10.27 13.52
C ALA A 86 -1.34 10.15 12.94
N LEU A 87 -2.34 10.72 13.60
CA LEU A 87 -3.73 10.75 13.10
C LEU A 87 -3.86 11.58 11.82
N LYS A 88 -3.10 12.67 11.68
CA LYS A 88 -3.12 13.49 10.47
C LYS A 88 -2.56 12.75 9.26
N ILE A 89 -1.43 12.09 9.41
CA ILE A 89 -0.81 11.26 8.36
C ILE A 89 -1.77 10.12 8.01
N TYR A 90 -2.22 9.37 9.01
CA TYR A 90 -3.14 8.25 8.81
C TYR A 90 -4.42 8.66 8.05
N LEU A 91 -5.10 9.73 8.46
CA LEU A 91 -6.32 10.18 7.78
C LEU A 91 -6.04 10.71 6.36
N GLY A 92 -4.87 11.32 6.14
CA GLY A 92 -4.41 11.75 4.82
C GLY A 92 -4.22 10.57 3.86
N ASP A 93 -3.54 9.52 4.31
CA ASP A 93 -3.33 8.29 3.53
C ASP A 93 -4.65 7.60 3.19
N ILE A 94 -5.54 7.46 4.17
CA ILE A 94 -6.86 6.87 3.95
C ILE A 94 -7.70 7.69 2.96
N LYS A 95 -7.61 9.03 3.02
CA LYS A 95 -8.26 9.89 2.03
C LYS A 95 -7.72 9.62 0.62
N TYR A 96 -6.40 9.52 0.47
CA TYR A 96 -5.78 9.25 -0.83
C TYR A 96 -6.14 7.87 -1.37
N ILE A 97 -6.15 6.83 -0.53
CA ILE A 97 -6.64 5.51 -0.93
C ILE A 97 -8.10 5.62 -1.36
N HIS A 98 -8.95 6.31 -0.61
CA HIS A 98 -10.36 6.51 -0.97
C HIS A 98 -10.52 7.25 -2.31
N GLU A 99 -9.65 8.22 -2.62
CA GLU A 99 -9.72 9.04 -3.84
C GLU A 99 -9.01 8.44 -5.05
N CYS A 100 -8.13 7.44 -4.87
CA CYS A 100 -7.39 6.79 -5.96
C CYS A 100 -8.30 5.88 -6.80
N ASP A 101 -7.87 5.60 -8.03
CA ASP A 101 -8.53 4.61 -8.89
C ASP A 101 -7.90 3.22 -8.73
N ILE A 102 -6.61 3.16 -8.42
CA ILE A 102 -5.82 1.92 -8.27
C ILE A 102 -4.84 2.10 -7.10
N VAL A 103 -4.66 1.05 -6.30
CA VAL A 103 -3.59 0.97 -5.29
C VAL A 103 -2.37 0.26 -5.89
N VAL A 104 -1.18 0.83 -5.74
CA VAL A 104 0.08 0.21 -6.14
C VAL A 104 0.95 0.06 -4.90
N ALA A 105 1.32 -1.17 -4.57
CA ALA A 105 2.05 -1.50 -3.35
C ALA A 105 3.46 -2.02 -3.64
N ASN A 106 4.46 -1.46 -2.95
CA ASN A 106 5.77 -2.08 -2.86
C ASN A 106 5.70 -3.31 -1.94
N CYS A 107 5.78 -4.50 -2.54
CA CYS A 107 5.70 -5.78 -1.84
C CYS A 107 7.08 -6.38 -1.52
N ASN A 108 8.17 -5.60 -1.65
CA ASN A 108 9.49 -6.06 -1.28
C ASN A 108 9.59 -6.26 0.25
N PRO A 109 10.41 -7.24 0.71
CA PRO A 109 10.63 -7.45 2.13
C PRO A 109 11.20 -6.21 2.82
N PHE A 110 10.64 -5.85 3.97
CA PHE A 110 11.02 -4.68 4.75
C PHE A 110 11.26 -5.08 6.21
N ARG A 111 12.45 -4.77 6.74
CA ARG A 111 12.88 -5.14 8.11
C ARG A 111 12.73 -6.63 8.45
N GLY A 112 12.76 -7.51 7.45
CA GLY A 112 12.58 -8.94 7.60
C GLY A 112 12.21 -9.60 6.28
N ALA A 113 11.42 -10.67 6.34
CA ALA A 113 10.97 -11.42 5.17
C ALA A 113 9.63 -10.93 4.57
N LEU A 114 8.89 -10.12 5.31
CA LEU A 114 7.53 -9.71 4.97
C LEU A 114 7.50 -8.29 4.42
N ILE A 115 6.42 -7.96 3.72
CA ILE A 115 6.10 -6.59 3.34
C ILE A 115 5.99 -5.69 4.58
N ASP A 116 6.20 -4.39 4.38
CA ASP A 116 5.88 -3.36 5.37
C ASP A 116 4.40 -3.46 5.84
N ASP A 117 4.18 -3.35 7.15
CA ASP A 117 2.86 -3.54 7.77
C ASP A 117 1.91 -2.38 7.49
N GLY A 118 2.43 -1.15 7.37
CA GLY A 118 1.69 0.01 6.86
C GLY A 118 1.18 -0.22 5.44
N THR A 119 2.08 -0.63 4.54
CA THR A 119 1.76 -0.98 3.15
C THR A 119 0.73 -2.12 3.07
N ALA A 120 0.85 -3.14 3.92
CA ALA A 120 -0.12 -4.24 4.00
C ALA A 120 -1.51 -3.75 4.42
N TYR A 121 -1.58 -2.84 5.38
CA TYR A 121 -2.83 -2.22 5.83
C TYR A 121 -3.48 -1.40 4.70
N GLU A 122 -2.71 -0.55 4.03
CA GLU A 122 -3.17 0.31 2.93
C GLU A 122 -3.70 -0.51 1.76
N LEU A 123 -2.97 -1.57 1.38
CA LEU A 123 -3.38 -2.51 0.36
C LEU A 123 -4.67 -3.24 0.75
N GLY A 124 -4.75 -3.75 1.99
CA GLY A 124 -5.94 -4.40 2.52
C GLY A 124 -7.16 -3.48 2.53
N PHE A 125 -6.97 -2.22 2.88
CA PHE A 125 -8.01 -1.19 2.87
C PHE A 125 -8.48 -0.89 1.44
N GLY A 126 -7.56 -0.73 0.48
CA GLY A 126 -7.89 -0.60 -0.94
C GLY A 126 -8.69 -1.78 -1.48
N ASN A 127 -8.29 -3.00 -1.14
CA ASN A 127 -9.00 -4.23 -1.49
C ASN A 127 -10.41 -4.26 -0.92
N ALA A 128 -10.60 -3.84 0.34
CA ALA A 128 -11.90 -3.78 0.99
C ALA A 128 -12.84 -2.75 0.33
N LEU A 129 -12.30 -1.68 -0.25
CA LEU A 129 -13.05 -0.70 -1.04
C LEU A 129 -13.35 -1.17 -2.48
N GLY A 130 -12.90 -2.37 -2.86
CA GLY A 130 -13.05 -2.90 -4.23
C GLY A 130 -12.20 -2.18 -5.27
N LYS A 131 -11.15 -1.47 -4.84
CA LYS A 131 -10.22 -0.79 -5.74
C LYS A 131 -9.26 -1.81 -6.34
N PRO A 132 -9.05 -1.82 -7.66
CA PRO A 132 -7.97 -2.59 -8.26
C PRO A 132 -6.65 -2.32 -7.58
N SER A 133 -5.89 -3.38 -7.31
CA SER A 133 -4.63 -3.26 -6.59
C SER A 133 -3.53 -4.12 -7.21
N TYR A 134 -2.37 -3.51 -7.36
CA TYR A 134 -1.18 -4.13 -7.94
C TYR A 134 -0.06 -4.10 -6.93
N GLY A 135 0.72 -5.17 -6.86
CA GLY A 135 1.94 -5.23 -6.08
C GLY A 135 3.16 -5.38 -6.96
N TYR A 136 4.33 -4.96 -6.49
CA TYR A 136 5.60 -5.30 -7.14
C TYR A 136 6.65 -5.78 -6.14
N LEU A 137 7.47 -6.73 -6.57
CA LEU A 137 8.64 -7.17 -5.81
C LEU A 137 9.75 -7.66 -6.74
N GLN A 138 11.00 -7.59 -6.28
CA GLN A 138 12.16 -7.96 -7.10
C GLN A 138 12.29 -9.46 -7.37
N GLU A 139 11.80 -10.32 -6.47
CA GLU A 139 11.99 -11.77 -6.53
C GLU A 139 10.75 -12.49 -6.01
N ALA A 140 9.94 -13.03 -6.92
CA ALA A 140 8.73 -13.79 -6.63
C ALA A 140 9.09 -15.23 -6.25
N LEU A 141 9.42 -15.42 -4.98
CA LEU A 141 9.53 -16.74 -4.37
C LEU A 141 8.23 -17.09 -3.65
N PRO A 142 7.85 -18.37 -3.58
CA PRO A 142 6.82 -18.81 -2.66
C PRO A 142 7.10 -18.30 -1.23
N VAL A 143 6.07 -17.84 -0.53
CA VAL A 143 6.21 -17.10 0.73
C VAL A 143 7.07 -17.83 1.77
N VAL A 144 6.90 -19.16 1.87
CA VAL A 144 7.70 -20.02 2.77
C VAL A 144 9.19 -19.96 2.43
N GLN A 145 9.54 -20.02 1.13
CA GLN A 145 10.93 -19.92 0.68
C GLN A 145 11.50 -18.53 0.94
N SER A 146 10.69 -17.48 0.73
CA SER A 146 11.10 -16.11 1.04
C SER A 146 11.40 -15.92 2.53
N ILE A 147 10.58 -16.49 3.41
CA ILE A 147 10.79 -16.48 4.87
C ILE A 147 12.07 -17.22 5.24
N ILE A 148 12.24 -18.47 4.81
CA ILE A 148 13.45 -19.26 5.11
C ILE A 148 14.73 -18.55 4.64
N LYS A 149 14.68 -17.87 3.49
CA LYS A 149 15.82 -17.14 2.93
C LYS A 149 16.21 -15.91 3.76
N ARG A 150 15.27 -15.28 4.45
CA ARG A 150 15.43 -13.92 5.04
C ARG A 150 15.25 -13.88 6.55
N TYR A 151 14.68 -14.91 7.14
CA TYR A 151 14.41 -15.01 8.57
C TYR A 151 14.95 -16.33 9.11
N PRO A 152 15.75 -16.33 10.19
CA PRO A 152 16.39 -17.55 10.68
C PRO A 152 15.36 -18.63 11.01
N CYS A 153 15.55 -19.81 10.41
CA CYS A 153 14.68 -20.96 10.58
C CYS A 153 15.51 -22.21 10.92
N THR A 154 14.92 -23.13 11.68
CA THR A 154 15.43 -24.49 11.87
C THR A 154 14.45 -25.50 11.28
N ILE A 155 14.96 -26.63 10.79
CA ILE A 155 14.11 -27.71 10.28
C ILE A 155 13.80 -28.65 11.44
N ARG A 156 12.52 -28.82 11.74
CA ARG A 156 12.04 -29.74 12.77
C ARG A 156 12.18 -31.20 12.31
N ALA A 157 12.03 -32.13 13.24
CA ALA A 157 12.09 -33.57 12.94
C ALA A 157 11.01 -34.04 11.95
N ASP A 158 9.89 -33.33 11.88
CA ASP A 158 8.78 -33.56 10.94
C ASP A 158 9.03 -32.92 9.55
N GLY A 159 10.18 -32.28 9.35
CA GLY A 159 10.56 -31.60 8.10
C GLY A 159 9.98 -30.20 7.95
N ILE A 160 9.14 -29.74 8.89
CA ILE A 160 8.53 -28.42 8.86
C ILE A 160 9.54 -27.37 9.35
N PRO A 161 9.78 -26.27 8.61
CA PRO A 161 10.58 -25.17 9.11
C PRO A 161 9.86 -24.44 10.25
N ILE A 162 10.60 -24.07 11.28
CA ILE A 162 10.15 -23.21 12.38
C ILE A 162 11.10 -22.02 12.48
N ASP A 163 10.55 -20.82 12.60
CA ASP A 163 11.36 -19.62 12.74
C ASP A 163 12.00 -19.50 14.14
N GLN A 164 12.89 -18.53 14.29
CA GLN A 164 13.58 -18.25 15.55
C GLN A 164 12.65 -17.87 16.72
N ASP A 165 11.41 -17.47 16.45
CA ASP A 165 10.42 -17.08 17.47
C ASP A 165 9.46 -18.24 17.81
N GLY A 166 9.59 -19.38 17.14
CA GLY A 166 8.81 -20.58 17.39
C GLY A 166 7.53 -20.71 16.55
N TYR A 167 7.36 -19.89 15.51
CA TYR A 167 6.23 -20.03 14.59
C TYR A 167 6.58 -20.98 13.44
N LEU A 168 5.61 -21.80 13.07
CA LEU A 168 5.75 -22.67 11.92
C LEU A 168 5.77 -21.83 10.64
N VAL A 169 6.76 -22.07 9.78
CA VAL A 169 6.80 -21.51 8.43
C VAL A 169 6.19 -22.55 7.49
N THR A 170 4.89 -22.72 7.63
CA THR A 170 4.08 -23.65 6.85
C THR A 170 3.30 -22.91 5.77
N ASP A 171 2.67 -23.68 4.88
CA ASP A 171 1.61 -23.21 4.00
C ASP A 171 2.07 -22.40 2.78
N ASP A 172 2.80 -23.09 1.90
CA ASP A 172 3.04 -22.63 0.53
C ASP A 172 1.76 -22.78 -0.30
N PHE A 173 0.92 -21.74 -0.31
CA PHE A 173 -0.27 -21.66 -1.15
C PHE A 173 0.03 -21.23 -2.60
N GLY A 174 1.30 -21.25 -3.03
CA GLY A 174 1.71 -20.77 -4.35
C GLY A 174 1.67 -19.24 -4.51
N VAL A 175 1.60 -18.51 -3.39
CA VAL A 175 1.65 -17.04 -3.33
C VAL A 175 3.03 -16.58 -2.88
N SER A 176 3.44 -15.39 -3.30
CA SER A 176 4.76 -14.82 -2.97
C SER A 176 4.72 -13.86 -1.77
N ILE A 177 3.54 -13.36 -1.42
CA ILE A 177 3.29 -12.61 -0.18
C ILE A 177 2.15 -13.26 0.61
N ASN A 178 1.87 -12.76 1.82
CA ASN A 178 0.76 -13.30 2.61
C ASN A 178 -0.54 -13.35 1.79
N LEU A 179 -1.21 -14.51 1.82
CA LEU A 179 -2.39 -14.81 1.00
C LEU A 179 -3.49 -13.74 1.08
N MET A 180 -3.65 -13.07 2.22
CA MET A 180 -4.70 -12.05 2.39
C MET A 180 -4.50 -10.86 1.43
N MET A 181 -3.25 -10.56 1.11
CA MET A 181 -2.89 -9.48 0.20
C MET A 181 -2.96 -9.93 -1.26
N GLU A 182 -2.29 -11.03 -1.60
CA GLU A 182 -2.19 -11.48 -2.99
C GLU A 182 -3.54 -11.91 -3.55
N CYS A 183 -4.32 -12.70 -2.79
CA CYS A 183 -5.68 -13.06 -3.20
C CYS A 183 -6.59 -11.83 -3.29
N GLY A 184 -6.39 -10.83 -2.43
CA GLY A 184 -7.10 -9.55 -2.49
C GLY A 184 -6.84 -8.80 -3.80
N MET A 185 -5.59 -8.75 -4.26
CA MET A 185 -5.23 -8.19 -5.57
C MET A 185 -5.90 -8.94 -6.73
N LEU A 186 -5.92 -10.27 -6.67
CA LEU A 186 -6.54 -11.10 -7.70
C LEU A 186 -8.05 -10.82 -7.82
N PHE A 187 -8.75 -10.68 -6.68
CA PHE A 187 -10.19 -10.39 -6.68
C PHE A 187 -10.52 -8.94 -7.05
N SER A 188 -9.60 -7.99 -6.83
CA SER A 188 -9.78 -6.58 -7.20
C SER A 188 -9.48 -6.29 -8.68
N GLY A 189 -9.01 -7.28 -9.44
CA GLY A 189 -8.70 -7.16 -10.86
C GLY A 189 -7.25 -6.75 -11.16
N GLY A 190 -6.39 -6.69 -10.14
CA GLY A 190 -4.95 -6.52 -10.30
C GLY A 190 -4.16 -7.80 -10.09
N ARG A 191 -2.86 -7.67 -9.81
CA ARG A 191 -1.95 -8.79 -9.58
C ARG A 191 -0.61 -8.32 -8.98
N LEU A 192 0.14 -9.29 -8.47
CA LEU A 192 1.53 -9.13 -8.11
C LEU A 192 2.43 -9.22 -9.36
N ILE A 193 3.41 -8.32 -9.45
CA ILE A 193 4.36 -8.23 -10.56
C ILE A 193 5.77 -8.51 -10.02
N GLU A 194 6.45 -9.49 -10.58
CA GLU A 194 7.90 -9.63 -10.36
C GLU A 194 8.62 -8.57 -11.22
N GLY A 195 9.34 -7.66 -10.56
CA GLY A 195 10.07 -6.57 -11.18
C GLY A 195 10.07 -5.29 -10.35
N SER A 196 10.41 -4.20 -11.03
CA SER A 196 10.47 -2.86 -10.47
C SER A 196 9.10 -2.17 -10.42
N PHE A 197 9.06 -1.00 -9.77
CA PHE A 197 7.91 -0.11 -9.83
C PHE A 197 7.50 0.25 -11.27
N GLU A 198 8.48 0.50 -12.14
CA GLU A 198 8.21 0.82 -13.55
C GLU A 198 7.60 -0.37 -14.31
N ASP A 199 8.06 -1.60 -14.04
CA ASP A 199 7.47 -2.80 -14.62
C ASP A 199 6.00 -2.95 -14.22
N CYS A 200 5.68 -2.61 -12.97
CA CYS A 200 4.30 -2.58 -12.47
C CYS A 200 3.46 -1.54 -13.22
N LEU A 201 3.94 -0.30 -13.37
CA LEU A 201 3.24 0.75 -14.13
C LEU A 201 2.97 0.34 -15.58
N ARG A 202 3.95 -0.30 -16.23
CA ARG A 202 3.83 -0.80 -17.59
C ARG A 202 2.75 -1.87 -17.72
N GLU A 203 2.67 -2.78 -16.75
CA GLU A 203 1.64 -3.83 -16.74
C GLU A 203 0.24 -3.26 -16.43
N ILE A 204 0.10 -2.30 -15.51
CA ILE A 204 -1.17 -1.60 -15.28
C ILE A 204 -1.65 -0.91 -16.56
N ARG A 205 -0.75 -0.22 -17.27
CA ARG A 205 -1.07 0.46 -18.54
C ARG A 205 -1.56 -0.54 -19.59
N LYS A 206 -0.85 -1.66 -19.74
CA LYS A 206 -1.20 -2.75 -20.66
C LYS A 206 -2.56 -3.36 -20.34
N ASP A 207 -2.89 -3.54 -19.06
CA ASP A 207 -4.18 -4.12 -18.66
C ASP A 207 -5.34 -3.17 -18.94
N LEU A 208 -5.14 -1.87 -18.72
CA LEU A 208 -6.13 -0.85 -19.08
C LEU A 208 -6.31 -0.74 -20.61
N ASP A 209 -5.22 -0.77 -21.38
CA ASP A 209 -5.26 -0.64 -22.85
C ASP A 209 -5.88 -1.86 -23.52
N SER A 210 -5.66 -3.05 -22.96
CA SER A 210 -6.29 -4.29 -23.43
C SER A 210 -7.74 -4.47 -22.96
N GLY A 211 -8.21 -3.63 -22.02
CA GLY A 211 -9.53 -3.76 -21.41
C GLY A 211 -9.64 -4.90 -20.38
N ARG A 212 -8.52 -5.53 -20.01
CA ARG A 212 -8.44 -6.50 -18.90
C ARG A 212 -8.79 -5.82 -17.57
N LEU A 213 -8.26 -4.61 -17.36
CA LEU A 213 -8.64 -3.76 -16.25
C LEU A 213 -9.64 -2.72 -16.73
N GLN A 214 -10.80 -2.69 -16.11
CA GLN A 214 -11.81 -1.67 -16.35
C GLN A 214 -12.03 -0.90 -15.06
N LEU A 215 -11.73 0.39 -15.09
CA LEU A 215 -12.02 1.26 -13.97
C LEU A 215 -13.51 1.58 -13.97
N SER A 216 -14.16 1.40 -12.83
CA SER A 216 -15.54 1.82 -12.63
C SER A 216 -15.64 3.32 -12.92
N LYS A 217 -16.67 3.71 -13.67
CA LYS A 217 -17.02 5.13 -13.79
C LYS A 217 -17.48 5.58 -12.41
N THR A 218 -16.71 6.46 -11.79
CA THR A 218 -17.09 7.15 -10.55
C THR A 218 -18.32 8.02 -10.78
#